data_AF-A0A495W227-F1
#
_entry.id   AF-A0A495W227-F1
#
_cell.length_a   1.000
_cell.length_b   1.000
_cell.length_c   1.000
_cell.angle_alpha   90.00
_cell.angle_beta   90.00
_cell.angle_gamma   90.00
#
_symmetry.space_group_name_H-M   'P 1'
#
loop_
_entity.id
_entity.type
_entity.pdbx_description
1 polymer ?
#
loop_
_entity_poly.entity_id
_entity_poly.type
_entity_poly.pdbx_seq_one_letter_code
_entity_poly.pdbx_strand_id
1 'polypeptide(L)'
;MSKPLNGEDGVVEDELARFWLAPGERLLLGLPPVEAHVAARVGPAVRVPHRPVGEVPDLDLGKEHWPLPTEHVTAEPDADWADDRTVGYFAVAARETDDAIRLADHFAHSRGQARLAVSDRRVAVVYPTKLFRKDPSSVFTTHAELPANRLVGVDAVFVGQSPDVPPVVRLSFADGSVLHLRAALAARKVERARERAAGRRESPTGG
;
A
#
# COMPACT_ATOMS: atom_id res chain seq x y z
N MET A 1 -25.32 -2.58 6.35
CA MET A 1 -24.77 -3.53 7.34
C MET A 1 -23.25 -3.55 7.15
N SER A 2 -22.52 -2.83 7.99
CA SER A 2 -21.06 -2.81 7.93
C SER A 2 -20.52 -4.10 8.56
N LYS A 3 -19.83 -4.90 7.76
CA LYS A 3 -19.05 -6.04 8.24
C LYS A 3 -18.01 -5.52 9.26
N PRO A 4 -17.74 -6.25 10.35
CA PRO A 4 -16.71 -5.82 11.29
C PRO A 4 -15.33 -5.83 10.60
N LEU A 5 -14.73 -4.65 10.49
CA LEU A 5 -13.43 -4.39 9.83
C LEU A 5 -12.26 -5.25 10.39
N ASN A 6 -12.41 -5.82 11.59
CA ASN A 6 -11.40 -6.68 12.21
C ASN A 6 -11.24 -8.06 11.54
N GLY A 7 -12.28 -8.59 10.89
CA GLY A 7 -12.25 -9.94 10.32
C GLY A 7 -11.46 -10.03 9.01
N GLU A 8 -11.52 -8.97 8.18
CA GLU A 8 -10.90 -8.97 6.85
C GLU A 8 -9.38 -8.75 6.93
N ASP A 9 -8.92 -8.03 7.94
CA ASP A 9 -7.49 -7.77 8.16
C ASP A 9 -6.71 -9.02 8.57
N GLY A 10 -7.24 -9.82 9.51
CA GLY A 10 -6.61 -11.08 9.93
C GLY A 10 -6.54 -12.08 8.78
N VAL A 11 -7.61 -12.16 7.99
CA VAL A 11 -7.64 -13.00 6.78
C VAL A 11 -6.55 -12.59 5.78
N VAL A 12 -6.32 -11.29 5.57
CA VAL A 12 -5.29 -10.83 4.65
C VAL A 12 -3.88 -11.19 5.12
N GLU A 13 -3.56 -10.95 6.39
CA GLU A 13 -2.25 -11.31 6.95
C GLU A 13 -2.03 -12.83 6.91
N ASP A 14 -3.04 -13.63 7.25
CA ASP A 14 -2.98 -15.09 7.21
C ASP A 14 -2.80 -15.63 5.78
N GLU A 15 -3.53 -15.08 4.81
CA GLU A 15 -3.40 -15.45 3.40
C GLU A 15 -2.00 -15.11 2.87
N LEU A 16 -1.48 -13.91 3.16
CA LEU A 16 -0.13 -13.52 2.75
C LEU A 16 0.93 -14.41 3.42
N ALA A 17 0.78 -14.68 4.71
CA ALA A 17 1.70 -15.55 5.45
C ALA A 17 1.73 -16.98 4.88
N ARG A 18 0.57 -17.49 4.46
CA ARG A 18 0.43 -18.87 3.96
C ARG A 18 0.82 -19.04 2.49
N PHE A 19 0.49 -18.07 1.64
CA PHE A 19 0.53 -18.24 0.18
C PHE A 19 1.50 -17.32 -0.55
N TRP A 20 2.07 -16.32 0.11
CA TRP A 20 2.98 -15.35 -0.53
C TRP A 20 4.41 -15.38 0.01
N LEU A 21 4.60 -15.61 1.32
CA LEU A 21 5.93 -15.64 1.91
C LEU A 21 6.79 -16.80 1.37
N ALA A 22 8.07 -16.50 1.11
CA ALA A 22 9.06 -17.53 0.88
C ALA A 22 9.41 -18.29 2.19
N PRO A 23 9.95 -19.51 2.13
CA PRO A 23 10.41 -20.21 3.31
C PRO A 23 11.37 -19.37 4.18
N GLY A 24 11.04 -19.28 5.47
CA GLY A 24 11.79 -18.50 6.46
C GLY A 24 11.67 -16.98 6.35
N GLU A 25 10.84 -16.47 5.44
CA GLU A 25 10.44 -15.05 5.40
C GLU A 25 9.37 -14.79 6.46
N ARG A 26 9.39 -13.61 7.10
CA ARG A 26 8.38 -13.23 8.10
C ARG A 26 7.61 -12.00 7.64
N LEU A 27 6.29 -12.09 7.66
CA LEU A 27 5.42 -10.94 7.42
C LEU A 27 5.50 -9.95 8.60
N LEU A 28 5.72 -8.68 8.31
CA LEU A 28 5.69 -7.58 9.27
C LEU A 28 4.34 -6.86 9.22
N LEU A 29 3.88 -6.52 8.01
CA LEU A 29 2.63 -5.82 7.77
C LEU A 29 1.94 -6.38 6.52
N GLY A 30 0.65 -6.70 6.62
CA GLY A 30 -0.22 -6.94 5.47
C GLY A 30 -1.39 -5.97 5.52
N LEU A 31 -1.68 -5.26 4.42
CA LEU A 31 -2.85 -4.40 4.32
C LEU A 31 -3.85 -4.97 3.30
N PRO A 32 -5.16 -4.94 3.61
CA PRO A 32 -6.18 -5.28 2.64
C PRO A 32 -6.13 -4.33 1.43
N PRO A 33 -6.73 -4.73 0.30
CA PRO A 33 -6.96 -3.81 -0.80
C PRO A 33 -7.77 -2.58 -0.34
N VAL A 34 -7.49 -1.42 -0.92
CA VAL A 34 -8.27 -0.20 -0.71
C VAL A 34 -8.85 0.18 -2.05
N GLU A 35 -10.13 -0.12 -2.24
CA GLU A 35 -10.87 0.18 -3.47
C GLU A 35 -11.12 1.70 -3.61
N ALA A 36 -10.07 2.44 -3.97
CA ALA A 36 -10.10 3.87 -4.20
C ALA A 36 -8.98 4.32 -5.16
N HIS A 37 -9.13 5.51 -5.74
CA HIS A 37 -8.13 6.14 -6.59
C HIS A 37 -6.83 6.41 -5.82
N VAL A 38 -5.75 6.53 -6.59
CA VAL A 38 -4.44 6.96 -6.12
C VAL A 38 -4.27 8.43 -6.47
N ALA A 39 -3.82 9.24 -5.52
CA ALA A 39 -3.27 10.55 -5.77
C ALA A 39 -1.73 10.45 -5.81
N ALA A 40 -1.08 11.30 -6.59
CA ALA A 40 0.37 11.41 -6.58
C ALA A 40 0.85 12.85 -6.75
N ARG A 41 1.91 13.21 -6.03
CA ARG A 41 2.72 14.39 -6.28
C ARG A 41 4.11 13.97 -6.72
N VAL A 42 4.49 14.36 -7.93
CA VAL A 42 5.81 14.09 -8.52
C VAL A 42 6.47 15.42 -8.87
N GLY A 43 7.48 15.79 -8.08
CA GLY A 43 8.04 17.15 -8.13
C GLY A 43 6.92 18.19 -7.89
N PRO A 44 6.74 19.16 -8.80
CA PRO A 44 5.67 20.16 -8.69
C PRO A 44 4.30 19.67 -9.20
N ALA A 45 4.23 18.52 -9.88
CA ALA A 45 3.01 18.07 -10.54
C ALA A 45 2.13 17.23 -9.61
N VAL A 46 0.85 17.58 -9.54
CA VAL A 46 -0.19 16.82 -8.85
C VAL A 46 -1.01 16.03 -9.86
N ARG A 47 -1.28 14.76 -9.57
CA ARG A 47 -2.02 13.83 -10.44
C ARG A 47 -3.10 13.14 -9.62
N VAL A 48 -4.36 13.47 -9.92
CA VAL A 48 -5.54 12.92 -9.25
C VAL A 48 -6.65 12.73 -10.30
N PRO A 49 -7.03 11.49 -10.67
CA PRO A 49 -6.37 10.24 -10.29
C PRO A 49 -4.98 10.12 -10.95
N HIS A 50 -4.03 9.55 -10.22
CA HIS A 50 -2.73 9.13 -10.74
C HIS A 50 -2.93 8.02 -11.78
N ARG A 51 -2.21 8.15 -12.91
CA ARG A 51 -2.13 7.13 -13.94
C ARG A 51 -0.72 6.52 -13.93
N PRO A 52 -0.59 5.19 -14.03
CA PRO A 52 0.71 4.53 -14.03
C PRO A 52 1.64 5.11 -15.08
N VAL A 53 2.91 5.32 -14.71
CA VAL A 53 3.96 5.82 -15.62
C VAL A 53 5.04 4.78 -15.89
N GLY A 54 5.23 3.84 -14.98
CA GLY A 54 6.08 2.66 -15.13
C GLY A 54 5.36 1.46 -15.74
N GLU A 55 6.12 0.38 -15.88
CA GLU A 55 5.60 -0.89 -16.36
C GLU A 55 4.64 -1.54 -15.36
N VAL A 56 3.48 -1.97 -15.86
CA VAL A 56 2.45 -2.66 -15.08
C VAL A 56 1.93 -3.87 -15.85
N PRO A 57 1.50 -4.95 -15.17
CA PRO A 57 1.07 -6.17 -15.84
C PRO A 57 -0.26 -5.98 -16.60
N ASP A 58 -0.55 -6.86 -17.58
CA ASP A 58 -1.90 -6.92 -18.18
C ASP A 58 -2.89 -7.56 -17.18
N LEU A 59 -4.00 -6.86 -16.91
CA LEU A 59 -5.01 -7.25 -15.94
C LEU A 59 -6.40 -7.26 -16.57
N ASP A 60 -7.25 -8.17 -16.13
CA ASP A 60 -8.68 -8.18 -16.43
C ASP A 60 -9.47 -7.60 -15.25
N LEU A 61 -9.78 -6.31 -15.35
CA LEU A 61 -10.44 -5.55 -14.29
C LEU A 61 -11.89 -5.18 -14.62
N GLY A 62 -12.41 -5.62 -15.78
CA GLY A 62 -13.71 -5.18 -16.27
C GLY A 62 -13.85 -3.66 -16.38
N LYS A 63 -15.09 -3.14 -16.23
CA LYS A 63 -15.38 -1.70 -16.32
C LYS A 63 -15.07 -0.97 -15.01
N GLU A 64 -14.51 0.23 -15.13
CA GLU A 64 -14.29 1.13 -13.99
C GLU A 64 -15.61 1.82 -13.63
N HIS A 65 -15.97 1.82 -12.34
CA HIS A 65 -17.26 2.33 -11.87
C HIS A 65 -17.15 3.36 -10.75
N TRP A 66 -15.93 3.76 -10.37
CA TRP A 66 -15.74 4.67 -9.25
C TRP A 66 -16.00 6.12 -9.67
N PRO A 67 -16.63 6.92 -8.80
CA PRO A 67 -16.72 8.34 -9.01
C PRO A 67 -15.31 8.95 -9.01
N LEU A 68 -15.09 9.92 -9.89
CA LEU A 68 -13.85 10.67 -9.90
C LEU A 68 -13.67 11.43 -8.58
N PRO A 69 -12.41 11.64 -8.13
CA PRO A 69 -12.14 12.49 -6.98
C PRO A 69 -12.62 13.92 -7.19
N THR A 70 -12.96 14.58 -6.09
CA THR A 70 -13.39 15.98 -6.09
C THR A 70 -12.26 16.91 -6.53
N GLU A 71 -12.63 18.06 -7.08
CA GLU A 71 -11.66 19.08 -7.52
C GLU A 71 -10.78 19.59 -6.36
N HIS A 72 -11.28 19.58 -5.12
CA HIS A 72 -10.54 19.98 -3.91
C HIS A 72 -9.25 19.18 -3.74
N VAL A 73 -9.30 17.86 -3.95
CA VAL A 73 -8.10 16.99 -3.86
C VAL A 73 -7.09 17.31 -4.96
N THR A 74 -7.57 17.82 -6.10
CA THR A 74 -6.68 18.21 -7.22
C THR A 74 -6.00 19.55 -6.94
N ALA A 75 -6.70 20.48 -6.29
CA ALA A 75 -6.17 21.80 -5.95
C ALA A 75 -5.15 21.74 -4.81
N GLU A 76 -5.44 20.96 -3.74
CA GLU A 76 -4.64 20.94 -2.51
C GLU A 76 -4.48 19.49 -1.97
N PRO A 77 -3.82 18.59 -2.71
CA PRO A 77 -3.73 17.17 -2.35
C PRO A 77 -2.98 16.94 -1.03
N ASP A 78 -1.98 17.76 -0.72
CA ASP A 78 -1.20 17.64 0.52
C ASP A 78 -2.00 18.09 1.75
N ALA A 79 -3.05 18.89 1.57
CA ALA A 79 -3.89 19.38 2.66
C ALA A 79 -4.90 18.32 3.06
N ASP A 80 -5.77 17.87 2.15
CA ASP A 80 -7.03 17.20 2.53
C ASP A 80 -7.43 15.99 1.65
N TRP A 81 -6.49 15.30 0.98
CA TRP A 81 -6.85 14.06 0.25
C TRP A 81 -7.57 13.03 1.14
N ALA A 82 -7.30 13.09 2.45
CA ALA A 82 -7.87 12.20 3.46
C ALA A 82 -9.36 12.47 3.76
N ASP A 83 -9.93 13.57 3.27
CA ASP A 83 -11.37 13.85 3.38
C ASP A 83 -12.17 13.27 2.21
N ASP A 84 -11.52 13.11 1.05
CA ASP A 84 -12.13 12.48 -0.11
C ASP A 84 -12.01 10.95 -0.03
N ARG A 85 -13.14 10.29 0.20
CA ARG A 85 -13.20 8.82 0.32
C ARG A 85 -12.92 8.10 -1.00
N THR A 86 -12.97 8.79 -2.14
CA THR A 86 -12.60 8.21 -3.43
C THR A 86 -11.09 8.08 -3.61
N VAL A 87 -10.28 8.66 -2.71
CA VAL A 87 -8.82 8.54 -2.71
C VAL A 87 -8.35 7.69 -1.53
N GLY A 88 -7.67 6.58 -1.82
CA GLY A 88 -7.19 5.63 -0.81
C GLY A 88 -5.70 5.68 -0.58
N TYR A 89 -4.97 6.31 -1.50
CA TYR A 89 -3.51 6.32 -1.53
C TYR A 89 -3.02 7.70 -1.92
N PHE A 90 -1.91 8.14 -1.33
CA PHE A 90 -1.23 9.35 -1.76
C PHE A 90 0.29 9.16 -1.78
N ALA A 91 0.87 9.20 -2.97
CA ALA A 91 2.30 9.06 -3.19
C ALA A 91 2.96 10.43 -3.36
N VAL A 92 4.11 10.62 -2.72
CA VAL A 92 4.90 11.85 -2.79
C VAL A 92 6.32 11.49 -3.18
N ALA A 93 6.81 12.06 -4.27
CA ALA A 93 8.13 11.77 -4.82
C ALA A 93 8.73 12.97 -5.55
N ALA A 94 10.05 12.94 -5.75
CA ALA A 94 10.73 13.93 -6.59
C ALA A 94 10.69 13.52 -8.07
N ARG A 95 10.73 12.22 -8.36
CA ARG A 95 10.78 11.65 -9.71
C ARG A 95 9.80 10.50 -9.87
N GLU A 96 9.41 10.25 -11.12
CA GLU A 96 8.53 9.13 -11.49
C GLU A 96 9.15 7.76 -11.21
N THR A 97 10.48 7.69 -11.14
CA THR A 97 11.23 6.46 -10.89
C THR A 97 11.39 6.14 -9.40
N ASP A 98 10.98 7.04 -8.50
CA ASP A 98 11.14 6.83 -7.06
C ASP A 98 10.22 5.72 -6.55
N ASP A 99 10.62 5.05 -5.47
CA ASP A 99 10.00 3.82 -4.98
C ASP A 99 8.50 3.98 -4.66
N ALA A 100 8.09 5.10 -4.06
CA ALA A 100 6.69 5.34 -3.77
C ALA A 100 5.82 5.38 -5.03
N ILE A 101 6.32 5.98 -6.12
CA ILE A 101 5.58 6.05 -7.39
C ILE A 101 5.53 4.68 -8.05
N ARG A 102 6.64 3.93 -8.01
CA ARG A 102 6.65 2.55 -8.50
C ARG A 102 5.58 1.71 -7.83
N LEU A 103 5.43 1.76 -6.50
CA LEU A 103 4.34 1.02 -5.84
C LEU A 103 2.95 1.63 -6.13
N ALA A 104 2.84 2.95 -6.21
CA ALA A 104 1.59 3.66 -6.49
C ALA A 104 1.02 3.33 -7.89
N ASP A 105 1.88 3.15 -8.89
CA ASP A 105 1.50 2.70 -10.23
C ASP A 105 0.73 1.39 -10.17
N HIS A 106 1.17 0.44 -9.34
CA HIS A 106 0.52 -0.85 -9.21
C HIS A 106 -0.84 -0.76 -8.49
N PHE A 107 -0.97 0.11 -7.48
CA PHE A 107 -2.27 0.38 -6.85
C PHE A 107 -3.23 1.07 -7.82
N ALA A 108 -2.77 2.07 -8.55
CA ALA A 108 -3.57 2.80 -9.53
C ALA A 108 -4.04 1.88 -10.67
N HIS A 109 -3.12 1.09 -11.21
CA HIS A 109 -3.39 0.14 -12.28
C HIS A 109 -4.37 -0.95 -11.85
N SER A 110 -4.18 -1.51 -10.65
CA SER A 110 -5.06 -2.55 -10.09
C SER A 110 -6.45 -2.06 -9.71
N ARG A 111 -6.70 -0.74 -9.81
CA ARG A 111 -7.87 -0.07 -9.22
C ARG A 111 -8.01 -0.49 -7.76
N GLY A 112 -6.95 -0.29 -6.97
CA GLY A 112 -6.96 -0.55 -5.53
C GLY A 112 -7.15 -2.01 -5.11
N GLN A 113 -7.23 -2.97 -6.04
CA GLN A 113 -7.45 -4.39 -5.74
C GLN A 113 -6.17 -5.12 -5.31
N ALA A 114 -5.00 -4.54 -5.54
CA ALA A 114 -3.75 -5.07 -5.03
C ALA A 114 -3.57 -4.78 -3.53
N ARG A 115 -2.80 -5.64 -2.86
CA ARG A 115 -2.50 -5.58 -1.43
C ARG A 115 -1.08 -5.07 -1.21
N LEU A 116 -0.86 -4.38 -0.08
CA LEU A 116 0.49 -4.11 0.40
C LEU A 116 0.95 -5.27 1.28
N ALA A 117 2.17 -5.76 1.04
CA ALA A 117 2.86 -6.67 1.94
C ALA A 117 4.26 -6.12 2.29
N VAL A 118 4.60 -6.14 3.57
CA VAL A 118 5.94 -5.83 4.08
C VAL A 118 6.42 -7.02 4.88
N SER A 119 7.59 -7.54 4.52
CA SER A 119 8.27 -8.61 5.23
C SER A 119 9.64 -8.16 5.74
N ASP A 120 10.34 -9.05 6.42
CA ASP A 120 11.73 -8.82 6.82
C ASP A 120 12.73 -8.86 5.65
N ARG A 121 12.27 -9.19 4.43
CA ARG A 121 13.09 -9.26 3.20
C ARG A 121 12.70 -8.23 2.15
N ARG A 122 11.44 -7.83 2.06
CA ARG A 122 10.93 -6.99 0.97
C ARG A 122 9.65 -6.25 1.29
N VAL A 123 9.38 -5.21 0.51
CA VAL A 123 8.08 -4.54 0.38
C VAL A 123 7.53 -4.88 -0.99
N ALA A 124 6.26 -5.24 -1.08
CA ALA A 124 5.65 -5.64 -2.33
C ALA A 124 4.21 -5.17 -2.47
N VAL A 125 3.82 -4.94 -3.73
CA VAL A 125 2.42 -4.87 -4.14
C VAL A 125 2.02 -6.23 -4.71
N VAL A 126 1.08 -6.87 -4.02
CA VAL A 126 0.69 -8.26 -4.24
C VAL A 126 -0.70 -8.31 -4.85
N TYR A 127 -0.81 -8.91 -6.02
CA TYR A 127 -2.06 -9.04 -6.75
C TYR A 127 -2.74 -10.37 -6.44
N PRO A 128 -4.06 -10.41 -6.17
CA PRO A 128 -4.83 -11.64 -6.29
C PRO A 128 -4.70 -12.16 -7.72
N THR A 129 -4.29 -13.41 -7.91
CA THR A 129 -3.93 -13.83 -9.29
C THR A 129 -5.12 -14.01 -10.23
N LYS A 130 -6.33 -14.07 -9.70
CA LYS A 130 -7.57 -14.03 -10.48
C LYS A 130 -7.75 -12.75 -11.32
N LEU A 131 -6.94 -11.71 -11.07
CA LEU A 131 -6.96 -10.46 -11.86
C LEU A 131 -6.19 -10.57 -13.17
N PHE A 132 -5.45 -11.66 -13.39
CA PHE A 132 -4.69 -11.87 -14.60
C PHE A 132 -5.49 -12.74 -15.58
N ARG A 133 -5.33 -12.48 -16.87
CA ARG A 133 -5.97 -13.26 -17.94
C ARG A 133 -5.39 -14.67 -18.12
N LYS A 134 -4.26 -14.98 -17.49
CA LYS A 134 -3.57 -16.27 -17.59
C LYS A 134 -3.82 -17.10 -16.34
N ASP A 135 -3.97 -18.40 -16.55
CA ASP A 135 -4.20 -19.37 -15.50
C ASP A 135 -2.92 -19.53 -14.64
N PRO A 136 -2.90 -19.10 -13.38
CA PRO A 136 -1.68 -19.01 -12.59
C PRO A 136 -1.55 -20.16 -11.58
N SER A 137 -0.31 -20.55 -11.28
CA SER A 137 0.00 -21.62 -10.33
C SER A 137 -0.08 -21.22 -8.85
N SER A 138 -0.46 -19.97 -8.52
CA SER A 138 -0.47 -19.43 -7.15
C SER A 138 -1.66 -18.47 -6.90
N VAL A 139 -2.04 -18.33 -5.63
CA VAL A 139 -3.12 -17.42 -5.18
C VAL A 139 -2.73 -15.94 -5.33
N PHE A 140 -1.44 -15.64 -5.24
CA PHE A 140 -0.89 -14.30 -5.39
C PHE A 140 0.21 -14.23 -6.44
N THR A 141 0.29 -13.09 -7.13
CA THR A 141 1.39 -12.74 -8.03
C THR A 141 1.97 -11.38 -7.66
N THR A 142 3.30 -11.28 -7.71
CA THR A 142 4.05 -10.06 -7.38
C THR A 142 4.65 -9.49 -8.65
N HIS A 143 4.36 -8.21 -8.93
CA HIS A 143 4.99 -7.46 -10.03
C HIS A 143 5.79 -6.25 -9.55
N ALA A 144 5.45 -5.71 -8.38
CA ALA A 144 6.23 -4.68 -7.71
C ALA A 144 6.82 -5.25 -6.44
N GLU A 145 8.14 -5.28 -6.36
CA GLU A 145 8.86 -5.56 -5.14
C GLU A 145 10.10 -4.68 -5.00
N LEU A 146 10.40 -4.36 -3.75
CA LEU A 146 11.56 -3.60 -3.33
C LEU A 146 12.24 -4.37 -2.19
N PRO A 147 13.58 -4.44 -2.15
CA PRO A 147 14.26 -5.06 -1.02
C PRO A 147 13.99 -4.27 0.27
N ALA A 148 13.93 -4.96 1.41
CA ALA A 148 13.52 -4.34 2.69
C ALA A 148 14.40 -3.15 3.11
N ASN A 149 15.67 -3.10 2.70
CA ASN A 149 16.56 -1.98 2.97
C ASN A 149 16.18 -0.67 2.26
N ARG A 150 15.24 -0.72 1.30
CA ARG A 150 14.67 0.48 0.68
C ARG A 150 13.59 1.12 1.53
N LEU A 151 12.95 0.37 2.42
CA LEU A 151 11.95 0.89 3.35
C LEU A 151 12.65 1.34 4.65
N VAL A 152 12.67 2.64 4.89
CA VAL A 152 13.34 3.22 6.08
C VAL A 152 12.38 3.49 7.23
N GLY A 153 11.06 3.51 6.98
CA GLY A 153 10.06 3.75 8.02
C GLY A 153 8.68 3.25 7.67
N VAL A 154 7.97 2.77 8.68
CA VAL A 154 6.54 2.43 8.65
C VAL A 154 5.90 3.09 9.87
N ASP A 155 5.02 4.06 9.60
CA ASP A 155 4.41 4.91 10.62
C ASP A 155 2.89 4.98 10.46
N ALA A 156 2.18 5.26 11.54
CA ALA A 156 0.80 5.67 11.49
C ALA A 156 0.76 7.18 11.71
N VAL A 157 0.23 7.93 10.74
CA VAL A 157 0.25 9.40 10.74
C VAL A 157 -1.14 9.96 10.50
N PHE A 158 -1.45 11.08 11.15
CA PHE A 158 -2.62 11.87 10.80
C PHE A 158 -2.29 12.73 9.57
N VAL A 159 -3.22 12.77 8.64
CA VAL A 159 -3.18 13.54 7.40
C VAL A 159 -4.53 14.24 7.26
N GLY A 160 -4.59 15.38 6.58
CA GLY A 160 -5.79 16.21 6.62
C GLY A 160 -5.69 17.32 7.66
N GLN A 161 -6.48 18.37 7.48
CA GLN A 161 -6.77 19.35 8.53
C GLN A 161 -8.08 19.02 9.29
N SER A 162 -8.89 18.11 8.76
CA SER A 162 -10.18 17.75 9.34
C SER A 162 -10.03 16.94 10.65
N PRO A 163 -10.81 17.28 11.70
CA PRO A 163 -10.89 16.47 12.90
C PRO A 163 -11.53 15.10 12.58
N ASP A 164 -11.21 14.09 13.39
CA ASP A 164 -11.76 12.73 13.30
C ASP A 164 -11.41 11.91 12.04
N VAL A 165 -10.49 12.39 11.20
CA VAL A 165 -9.90 11.57 10.13
C VAL A 165 -8.98 10.50 10.75
N PRO A 166 -9.24 9.20 10.52
CA PRO A 166 -8.38 8.15 11.05
C PRO A 166 -6.95 8.27 10.51
N PRO A 167 -5.92 7.88 11.30
CA PRO A 167 -4.55 7.87 10.81
C PRO A 167 -4.41 6.91 9.62
N VAL A 168 -3.47 7.24 8.74
CA VAL A 168 -3.09 6.42 7.59
C VAL A 168 -1.76 5.73 7.85
N VAL A 169 -1.49 4.64 7.12
CA VAL A 169 -0.15 4.03 7.10
C VAL A 169 0.73 4.85 6.17
N ARG A 170 1.91 5.23 6.65
CA ARG A 170 2.96 5.90 5.88
C ARG A 170 4.15 4.97 5.72
N LEU A 171 4.53 4.71 4.47
CA LEU A 171 5.81 4.10 4.11
C LEU A 171 6.79 5.21 3.71
N SER A 172 7.96 5.23 4.33
CA SER A 172 9.05 6.14 3.95
C SER A 172 10.18 5.33 3.30
N PHE A 173 10.64 5.78 2.14
CA PHE A 173 11.66 5.09 1.36
C PHE A 173 13.03 5.78 1.43
N ALA A 174 14.09 5.03 1.16
CA ALA A 174 15.47 5.48 1.23
C ALA A 174 15.82 6.57 0.19
N ASP A 175 15.04 6.67 -0.89
CA ASP A 175 15.15 7.75 -1.88
C ASP A 175 14.41 9.04 -1.48
N GLY A 176 13.81 9.06 -0.28
CA GLY A 176 13.06 10.21 0.25
C GLY A 176 11.60 10.26 -0.20
N SER A 177 11.17 9.35 -1.07
CA SER A 177 9.77 9.24 -1.45
C SER A 177 8.92 8.63 -0.34
N VAL A 178 7.61 8.91 -0.37
CA VAL A 178 6.66 8.51 0.67
C VAL A 178 5.38 8.00 0.03
N LEU A 179 4.82 6.91 0.56
CA LEU A 179 3.50 6.42 0.19
C LEU A 179 2.58 6.39 1.42
N HIS A 180 1.45 7.07 1.33
CA HIS A 180 0.38 7.01 2.31
C HIS A 180 -0.72 6.07 1.82
N LEU A 181 -1.26 5.25 2.72
CA LEU A 181 -2.32 4.29 2.44
C LEU A 181 -3.36 4.36 3.55
N ARG A 182 -4.63 4.50 3.19
CA ARG A 182 -5.72 4.33 4.15
C ARG A 182 -5.70 2.90 4.68
N ALA A 183 -5.82 2.76 5.99
CA ALA A 183 -6.01 1.47 6.61
C ALA A 183 -6.86 1.64 7.86
N ALA A 184 -7.91 0.82 7.98
CA ALA A 184 -8.59 0.68 9.25
C ALA A 184 -7.56 0.28 10.32
N LEU A 185 -7.64 0.91 11.49
CA LEU A 185 -6.75 0.66 12.62
C LEU A 185 -5.25 0.81 12.27
N ALA A 186 -4.88 1.77 11.41
CA ALA A 186 -3.49 1.99 10.99
C ALA A 186 -2.50 2.01 12.15
N ALA A 187 -2.79 2.73 13.23
CA ALA A 187 -1.96 2.79 14.44
C ALA A 187 -1.64 1.39 15.00
N ARG A 188 -2.67 0.57 15.21
CA ARG A 188 -2.51 -0.79 15.74
C ARG A 188 -1.74 -1.69 14.77
N LYS A 189 -1.97 -1.56 13.46
CA LYS A 189 -1.25 -2.35 12.45
C LYS A 189 0.23 -2.03 12.43
N VAL A 190 0.57 -0.74 12.50
CA VAL A 190 1.95 -0.26 12.53
C VAL A 190 2.65 -0.68 13.83
N GLU A 191 1.97 -0.60 14.97
CA GLU A 191 2.49 -1.09 16.25
C GLU A 191 2.87 -2.57 16.19
N ARG A 192 1.95 -3.43 15.71
CA ARG A 192 2.23 -4.86 15.51
C ARG A 192 3.40 -5.10 14.56
N ALA A 193 3.50 -4.34 13.47
CA ALA A 193 4.61 -4.46 12.54
C ALA A 193 5.95 -4.12 13.20
N ARG A 194 5.98 -3.11 14.07
CA ARG A 194 7.17 -2.73 14.85
C ARG A 194 7.55 -3.80 15.87
N GLU A 195 6.59 -4.38 16.58
CA GLU A 195 6.82 -5.50 17.50
C GLU A 195 7.43 -6.71 16.78
N ARG A 196 6.84 -7.10 15.63
CA ARG A 196 7.35 -8.18 14.76
C ARG A 196 8.77 -7.89 14.26
N ALA A 197 9.08 -6.64 13.96
CA ALA A 197 10.42 -6.23 13.55
C ALA A 197 11.42 -6.21 14.71
N ALA A 198 10.99 -5.83 15.92
CA ALA A 198 11.81 -5.80 17.12
C ALA A 198 12.19 -7.20 17.62
N GLY A 199 11.27 -8.18 17.52
CA GLY A 199 11.55 -9.59 17.82
C GLY A 199 12.70 -10.21 16.99
N ARG A 200 13.19 -9.52 15.95
CA ARG A 200 14.42 -9.87 15.22
C ARG A 200 15.70 -9.57 16.01
N ARG A 201 15.69 -8.56 16.90
CA ARG A 201 16.90 -8.05 17.56
C ARG A 201 17.31 -8.86 18.80
N GLU A 202 16.40 -9.66 19.36
CA GLU A 202 16.63 -10.45 20.59
C GLU A 202 17.15 -11.87 20.35
N SER A 203 17.56 -12.21 19.12
CA SER A 203 18.24 -13.48 18.84
C SER A 203 19.60 -13.25 18.20
N PRO A 204 20.62 -12.98 19.02
CA PRO A 204 21.89 -13.68 18.85
C PRO A 204 22.59 -13.98 20.20
N THR A 205 22.44 -15.20 20.72
CA THR A 205 23.50 -15.92 21.46
C THR A 205 23.12 -17.39 21.53
N GLY A 206 23.78 -18.21 20.73
CA GLY A 206 23.63 -19.66 20.71
C GLY A 206 24.60 -20.26 19.70
N GLY A 207 25.86 -20.35 20.10
CA GLY A 207 26.98 -20.88 19.32
C GLY A 207 28.30 -20.45 19.93
#